data_AF-A0A099LX26-F1
#
_entry.id   AF-A0A099LX26-F1
#
_cell.length_a   1.000
_cell.length_b   1.000
_cell.length_c   1.000
_cell.angle_alpha   90.00
_cell.angle_beta   90.00
_cell.angle_gamma   90.00
#
_symmetry.space_group_name_H-M   'P 1'
#
loop_
_entity.id
_entity.type
_entity.pdbx_description
1 polymer ?
#
loop_
_entity_poly.entity_id
_entity_poly.type
_entity_poly.pdbx_seq_one_letter_code
_entity_poly.pdbx_strand_id
1 'polypeptide(L)'
;MDVEQCWMRYLKAQELMEQGHWPEAHHLFNDVLSHLPMHIQSATEACSLKPCQFACLLSGLRDASIAQSEIYNRMGLHHDAFSTLNQTYALFQFLALESGELIDRLRSTLVQHTDALLSYMTAFCRAQRNAHWMLELEHVSHAHAQFSALHHYSEAAQVARVLN
;
A
#
# COMPACT_ATOMS: atom_id res chain seq x y z
N MET A 1 -0.79 16.67 9.94
CA MET A 1 -0.08 15.81 10.91
C MET A 1 1.34 15.55 10.41
N ASP A 2 2.37 15.69 11.24
CA ASP A 2 3.74 15.34 10.86
C ASP A 2 3.98 13.82 10.87
N VAL A 3 5.15 13.36 10.43
CA VAL A 3 5.47 11.92 10.31
C VAL A 3 5.56 11.22 11.67
N GLU A 4 6.04 11.92 12.71
CA GLU A 4 6.17 11.38 14.06
C GLU A 4 4.80 11.13 14.68
N GLN A 5 3.87 12.08 14.52
CA GLN A 5 2.48 11.93 14.91
C GLN A 5 1.78 10.80 14.15
N CYS A 6 2.05 10.64 12.84
CA CYS A 6 1.53 9.50 12.08
C CYS A 6 2.00 8.18 12.70
N TRP A 7 3.29 8.08 13.03
CA TRP A 7 3.87 6.89 13.63
C TRP A 7 3.28 6.59 15.02
N MET A 8 3.15 7.60 15.88
CA MET A 8 2.54 7.43 17.20
C MET A 8 1.09 6.97 17.11
N ARG A 9 0.30 7.53 16.18
CA ARG A 9 -1.10 7.10 15.97
C ARG A 9 -1.18 5.68 15.42
N TYR A 10 -0.30 5.30 14.50
CA TYR A 10 -0.22 3.93 13.99
C TYR A 10 0.05 2.93 15.12
N LEU A 11 1.07 3.16 15.94
CA LEU A 11 1.39 2.27 17.06
C LEU A 11 0.23 2.18 18.06
N LYS A 12 -0.40 3.32 18.37
CA LYS A 12 -1.56 3.31 19.29
C LYS A 12 -2.77 2.59 18.69
N ALA A 13 -3.00 2.73 17.38
CA ALA A 13 -4.07 2.01 16.68
C ALA A 13 -3.86 0.50 16.74
N GLN A 14 -2.62 0.02 16.54
CA GLN A 14 -2.29 -1.39 16.68
C GLN A 14 -2.55 -1.91 18.10
N GLU A 15 -2.12 -1.17 19.13
CA GLU A 15 -2.35 -1.55 20.53
C GLU A 15 -3.86 -1.66 20.85
N LEU A 16 -4.66 -0.70 20.38
CA LEU A 16 -6.12 -0.71 20.55
C LEU A 16 -6.77 -1.87 19.77
N MET A 17 -6.27 -2.17 18.58
CA MET A 17 -6.73 -3.28 17.76
C MET A 17 -6.50 -4.63 18.46
N GLU A 18 -5.33 -4.83 19.07
CA GLU A 18 -5.01 -6.04 19.87
C GLU A 18 -5.89 -6.17 21.11
N GLN A 19 -6.26 -5.04 21.74
CA GLN A 19 -7.17 -4.99 22.88
C GLN A 19 -8.66 -5.15 22.50
N GLY A 20 -8.98 -5.15 21.20
CA GLY A 20 -10.35 -5.25 20.70
C GLY A 20 -11.13 -3.93 20.69
N HIS A 21 -10.45 -2.79 20.87
CA HIS A 21 -11.00 -1.44 20.76
C HIS A 21 -11.06 -0.99 19.29
N TRP A 22 -11.86 -1.69 18.49
CA TRP A 22 -11.93 -1.49 17.03
C TRP A 22 -12.38 -0.09 16.60
N PRO A 23 -13.38 0.57 17.24
CA PRO A 23 -13.80 1.93 16.84
C PRO A 23 -12.69 2.97 17.02
N GLU A 24 -11.96 2.92 18.14
CA GLU A 24 -10.87 3.84 18.43
C GLU A 24 -9.67 3.56 17.52
N ALA A 25 -9.32 2.28 17.30
CA ALA A 25 -8.29 1.89 16.34
C ALA A 25 -8.64 2.38 14.92
N HIS A 26 -9.90 2.23 14.50
CA HIS A 26 -10.40 2.69 13.21
C HIS A 26 -10.15 4.19 12.99
N HIS A 27 -10.45 5.03 13.99
CA HIS A 27 -10.23 6.47 13.89
C HIS A 27 -8.74 6.81 13.73
N LEU A 28 -7.88 6.17 14.51
CA LEU A 28 -6.44 6.42 14.44
C LEU A 28 -5.83 5.92 13.13
N PHE A 29 -6.22 4.74 12.64
CA PHE A 29 -5.78 4.26 11.33
C PHE A 29 -6.27 5.16 10.20
N ASN A 30 -7.50 5.69 10.27
CA ASN A 30 -8.00 6.64 9.27
C ASN A 30 -7.16 7.93 9.23
N ASP A 31 -6.76 8.44 10.40
CA ASP A 31 -5.82 9.56 10.50
C ASP A 31 -4.47 9.24 9.84
N VAL A 32 -3.94 8.04 10.06
CA VAL A 32 -2.67 7.59 9.44
C VAL A 32 -2.82 7.50 7.91
N LEU A 33 -3.86 6.82 7.43
CA LEU A 33 -4.10 6.58 6.01
C LEU A 33 -4.38 7.87 5.23
N SER A 34 -4.93 8.90 5.87
CA SER A 34 -5.16 10.21 5.25
C SER A 34 -3.90 11.08 5.13
N HIS A 35 -2.83 10.80 5.88
CA HIS A 35 -1.64 11.66 5.95
C HIS A 35 -0.37 10.98 5.45
N LEU A 36 -0.18 9.70 5.75
CA LEU A 36 1.04 8.97 5.41
C LEU A 36 1.34 8.92 3.89
N PRO A 37 0.35 8.83 2.97
CA PRO A 37 0.62 8.94 1.54
C PRO A 37 1.33 10.23 1.13
N MET A 38 0.97 11.38 1.72
CA MET A 38 1.63 12.67 1.43
C MET A 38 3.07 12.69 1.94
N HIS A 39 3.35 12.06 3.08
CA HIS A 39 4.71 11.91 3.60
C HIS A 39 5.56 11.01 2.71
N ILE A 40 4.97 9.94 2.16
CA ILE A 40 5.64 9.06 1.18
C ILE A 40 5.96 9.84 -0.10
N GLN A 41 5.02 10.61 -0.64
CA GLN A 41 5.26 11.43 -1.82
C GLN A 41 6.34 12.48 -1.57
N SER A 42 6.28 13.20 -0.45
CA SER A 42 7.31 14.19 -0.09
C SER A 42 8.69 13.54 0.09
N ALA A 43 8.73 12.28 0.51
CA ALA A 43 9.94 11.51 0.70
C ALA A 43 10.60 11.08 -0.62
N THR A 44 9.85 10.93 -1.73
CA THR A 44 10.47 10.60 -3.04
C THR A 44 11.28 11.77 -3.59
N GLU A 45 10.91 13.00 -3.22
CA GLU A 45 11.60 14.23 -3.62
C GLU A 45 12.77 14.60 -2.68
N ALA A 46 12.83 13.99 -1.50
CA ALA A 46 13.81 14.34 -0.46
C ALA A 46 15.16 13.62 -0.64
N CYS A 47 16.20 14.34 -1.05
CA CYS A 47 17.55 13.76 -1.30
C CYS A 47 18.26 13.17 -0.06
N SER A 48 17.79 13.44 1.16
CA SER A 48 18.46 13.00 2.41
C SER A 48 17.87 11.74 3.04
N LEU A 49 16.75 11.23 2.54
CA LEU A 49 16.08 10.10 3.17
C LEU A 49 16.81 8.79 2.87
N LYS A 50 17.08 8.00 3.91
CA LYS A 50 17.73 6.70 3.75
C LYS A 50 16.72 5.66 3.22
N PRO A 51 17.15 4.70 2.39
CA PRO A 51 16.29 3.61 1.92
C PRO A 51 15.55 2.89 3.05
N CYS A 52 16.21 2.57 4.16
CA CYS A 52 15.53 1.90 5.28
C CYS A 52 14.38 2.73 5.87
N GLN A 53 14.50 4.06 5.92
CA GLN A 53 13.45 4.94 6.44
C GLN A 53 12.25 4.97 5.48
N PHE A 54 12.50 5.04 4.18
CA PHE A 54 11.43 4.97 3.19
C PHE A 54 10.72 3.61 3.20
N ALA A 55 11.47 2.52 3.32
CA ALA A 55 10.90 1.17 3.46
C ALA A 55 9.99 1.05 4.70
N CYS A 56 10.36 1.70 5.81
CA CYS A 56 9.50 1.76 7.00
C CYS A 56 8.20 2.53 6.74
N LEU A 57 8.24 3.65 6.00
CA LEU A 57 7.02 4.39 5.64
C LEU A 57 6.09 3.55 4.76
N LEU A 58 6.65 2.87 3.74
CA LEU A 58 5.90 1.96 2.88
C LEU A 58 5.29 0.80 3.68
N SER A 59 6.07 0.17 4.57
CA SER A 59 5.57 -0.91 5.41
C SER A 59 4.46 -0.43 6.36
N GLY A 60 4.63 0.74 6.99
CA GLY A 60 3.63 1.32 7.87
C GLY A 60 2.31 1.60 7.15
N LEU A 61 2.35 2.14 5.92
CA LEU A 61 1.14 2.37 5.13
C LEU A 61 0.45 1.06 4.75
N ARG A 62 1.23 0.07 4.29
CA ARG A 62 0.71 -1.28 3.97
C ARG A 62 -0.01 -1.87 5.18
N ASP A 63 0.66 -1.90 6.32
CA ASP A 63 0.16 -2.56 7.53
C ASP A 63 -1.07 -1.82 8.10
N ALA A 64 -1.07 -0.48 8.08
CA ALA A 64 -2.24 0.32 8.44
C ALA A 64 -3.43 0.02 7.51
N SER A 65 -3.19 -0.13 6.20
CA SER A 65 -4.26 -0.41 5.23
C SER A 65 -4.88 -1.80 5.42
N ILE A 66 -4.06 -2.80 5.73
CA ILE A 66 -4.52 -4.16 6.03
C ILE A 66 -5.34 -4.16 7.33
N ALA A 67 -4.80 -3.59 8.39
CA ALA A 67 -5.47 -3.50 9.68
C ALA A 67 -6.82 -2.77 9.59
N GLN A 68 -6.85 -1.63 8.90
CA GLN A 68 -8.07 -0.87 8.68
C GLN A 68 -9.09 -1.64 7.84
N SER A 69 -8.64 -2.33 6.79
CA SER A 69 -9.50 -3.20 5.98
C SER A 69 -10.13 -4.31 6.80
N GLU A 70 -9.38 -4.94 7.72
CA GLU A 70 -9.94 -5.93 8.64
C GLU A 70 -11.02 -5.34 9.55
N ILE A 71 -10.81 -4.12 10.06
CA ILE A 71 -11.81 -3.43 10.89
C ILE A 71 -13.08 -3.15 10.06
N TYR A 72 -12.94 -2.58 8.88
CA TYR A 72 -14.07 -2.33 7.98
C TYR A 72 -14.83 -3.62 7.66
N ASN A 73 -14.12 -4.71 7.38
CA ASN A 73 -14.75 -5.99 7.09
C ASN A 73 -15.54 -6.53 8.30
N ARG A 74 -15.03 -6.38 9.53
CA ARG A 74 -15.75 -6.73 10.76
C ARG A 74 -17.01 -5.87 10.98
N MET A 75 -16.97 -4.62 10.55
CA MET A 75 -18.11 -3.69 10.61
C MET A 75 -19.13 -3.88 9.47
N GLY A 76 -18.88 -4.80 8.53
CA GLY A 76 -19.73 -4.99 7.33
C GLY A 76 -19.53 -3.92 6.26
N LEU A 77 -18.53 -3.05 6.41
CA LEU A 77 -18.17 -1.99 5.47
C LEU A 77 -17.26 -2.54 4.37
N HIS A 78 -17.77 -3.51 3.61
CA HIS A 78 -16.99 -4.28 2.64
C HIS A 78 -16.36 -3.41 1.53
N HIS A 79 -17.07 -2.38 1.08
CA HIS A 79 -16.53 -1.45 0.09
C HIS A 79 -15.34 -0.66 0.62
N ASP A 80 -15.42 -0.15 1.85
CA ASP A 80 -14.33 0.60 2.46
C ASP A 80 -13.14 -0.30 2.76
N ALA A 81 -13.39 -1.56 3.15
CA ALA A 81 -12.35 -2.57 3.32
C ALA A 81 -11.53 -2.77 2.03
N PHE A 82 -12.22 -3.09 0.93
CA PHE A 82 -11.57 -3.30 -0.36
C PHE A 82 -10.89 -2.02 -0.88
N SER A 83 -11.59 -0.88 -0.80
CA SER A 83 -11.08 0.41 -1.29
C SER A 83 -9.80 0.81 -0.57
N THR A 84 -9.71 0.60 0.75
CA THR A 84 -8.51 0.90 1.54
C THR A 84 -7.30 0.10 1.06
N LEU A 85 -7.47 -1.21 0.81
CA LEU A 85 -6.40 -2.04 0.24
C LEU A 85 -6.02 -1.60 -1.17
N ASN A 86 -7.01 -1.35 -2.03
CA ASN A 86 -6.80 -1.02 -3.43
C ASN A 86 -6.12 0.36 -3.61
N GLN A 87 -6.42 1.33 -2.75
CA GLN A 87 -5.77 2.65 -2.76
C GLN A 87 -4.29 2.54 -2.42
N THR A 88 -3.92 1.83 -1.35
CA THR A 88 -2.51 1.61 -1.00
C THR A 88 -1.79 0.79 -2.07
N TYR A 89 -2.46 -0.22 -2.63
CA TYR A 89 -1.94 -1.01 -3.75
C TYR A 89 -1.63 -0.14 -4.97
N ALA A 90 -2.57 0.70 -5.38
CA ALA A 90 -2.41 1.59 -6.53
C ALA A 90 -1.26 2.58 -6.31
N LEU A 91 -1.16 3.18 -5.12
CA LEU A 91 -0.06 4.07 -4.78
C LEU A 91 1.30 3.38 -4.97
N PHE A 92 1.46 2.15 -4.47
CA PHE A 92 2.73 1.43 -4.62
C PHE A 92 3.05 1.04 -6.05
N GLN A 93 2.04 0.67 -6.86
CA GLN A 93 2.24 0.43 -8.29
C GLN A 93 2.74 1.68 -9.02
N PHE A 94 2.14 2.85 -8.74
CA PHE A 94 2.58 4.10 -9.35
C PHE A 94 3.98 4.52 -8.86
N LEU A 95 4.26 4.42 -7.56
CA LEU A 95 5.59 4.71 -7.02
C LEU A 95 6.66 3.84 -7.67
N ALA A 96 6.38 2.56 -7.94
CA ALA A 96 7.33 1.66 -8.60
C ALA A 96 7.62 2.02 -10.07
N LEU A 97 6.79 2.87 -10.70
CA LEU A 97 7.03 3.41 -12.03
C LEU A 97 7.82 4.72 -12.01
N GLU A 98 7.95 5.38 -10.85
CA GLU A 98 8.71 6.61 -10.73
C GLU A 98 10.21 6.36 -10.91
N SER A 99 10.89 7.34 -11.51
CA SER A 99 12.34 7.33 -11.63
C SER A 99 12.97 7.99 -10.41
N GLY A 100 13.88 7.30 -9.74
CA GLY A 100 14.66 7.88 -8.65
C GLY A 100 15.51 6.84 -7.93
N GLU A 101 16.69 7.21 -7.46
CA GLU A 101 17.62 6.29 -6.81
C GLU A 101 16.99 5.58 -5.59
N LEU A 102 16.17 6.30 -4.82
CA LEU A 102 15.46 5.75 -3.68
C LEU A 102 14.44 4.68 -4.09
N ILE A 103 13.67 4.96 -5.16
CA ILE A 103 12.69 4.03 -5.73
C ILE A 103 13.39 2.80 -6.32
N ASP A 104 14.47 2.99 -7.08
CA ASP A 104 15.24 1.90 -7.68
C ASP A 104 15.79 0.95 -6.62
N ARG A 105 16.29 1.50 -5.50
CA ARG A 105 16.77 0.69 -4.36
C ARG A 105 15.68 -0.09 -3.64
N LEU A 106 14.43 0.37 -3.70
CA LEU A 106 13.29 -0.23 -3.01
C LEU A 106 12.25 -0.86 -3.93
N ARG A 107 12.57 -0.98 -5.22
CA ARG A 107 11.68 -1.56 -6.23
C ARG A 107 11.24 -2.97 -5.85
N SER A 108 12.16 -3.81 -5.37
CA SER A 108 11.82 -5.16 -4.91
C SER A 108 10.89 -5.15 -3.69
N THR A 109 11.06 -4.20 -2.76
CA THR A 109 10.16 -4.02 -1.61
C THR A 109 8.77 -3.56 -2.05
N LEU A 110 8.69 -2.61 -3.00
CA LEU A 110 7.41 -2.16 -3.57
C LEU A 110 6.66 -3.33 -4.22
N VAL A 111 7.34 -4.13 -5.06
CA VAL A 111 6.77 -5.32 -5.69
C VAL A 111 6.26 -6.32 -4.64
N GLN A 112 7.07 -6.61 -3.62
CA GLN A 112 6.64 -7.50 -2.52
C GLN A 112 5.40 -6.96 -1.79
N HIS A 113 5.31 -5.64 -1.59
CA HIS A 113 4.14 -5.04 -0.95
C HIS A 113 2.90 -5.08 -1.84
N THR A 114 3.04 -4.82 -3.14
CA THR A 114 1.92 -4.93 -4.08
C THR A 114 1.39 -6.36 -4.18
N ASP A 115 2.28 -7.36 -4.20
CA ASP A 115 1.90 -8.78 -4.23
C ASP A 115 1.17 -9.18 -2.95
N ALA A 116 1.65 -8.71 -1.80
CA ALA A 116 0.99 -8.92 -0.52
C ALA A 116 -0.43 -8.32 -0.52
N LEU A 117 -0.57 -7.06 -0.94
CA LEU A 117 -1.87 -6.40 -1.01
C LEU A 117 -2.83 -7.08 -1.99
N LEU A 118 -2.33 -7.54 -3.15
CA LEU A 118 -3.11 -8.34 -4.09
C LEU A 118 -3.59 -9.65 -3.46
N SER A 119 -2.74 -10.32 -2.68
CA SER A 119 -3.12 -11.53 -1.94
C SER A 119 -4.23 -11.25 -0.92
N TYR A 120 -4.14 -10.16 -0.16
CA TYR A 120 -5.20 -9.73 0.77
C TYR A 120 -6.51 -9.41 0.05
N MET A 121 -6.47 -8.67 -1.06
CA MET A 121 -7.66 -8.38 -1.88
C MET A 121 -8.26 -9.67 -2.47
N THR A 122 -7.42 -10.61 -2.91
CA THR A 122 -7.86 -11.93 -3.40
C THR A 122 -8.58 -12.72 -2.32
N ALA A 123 -8.01 -12.79 -1.12
CA ALA A 123 -8.60 -13.48 0.02
C ALA A 123 -9.93 -12.84 0.42
N PHE A 124 -9.97 -11.51 0.48
CA PHE A 124 -11.19 -10.73 0.74
C PHE A 124 -12.29 -11.08 -0.27
N CYS A 125 -12.04 -10.91 -1.57
CA CYS A 125 -13.07 -11.11 -2.60
C CYS A 125 -13.61 -12.55 -2.60
N ARG A 126 -12.73 -13.54 -2.42
CA ARG A 126 -13.14 -14.96 -2.32
C ARG A 126 -13.99 -15.24 -1.09
N ALA A 127 -13.73 -14.57 0.02
CA ALA A 127 -14.50 -14.74 1.26
C ALA A 127 -15.95 -14.21 1.11
N GLN A 128 -16.15 -13.17 0.31
CA GLN A 128 -17.48 -12.57 0.11
C GLN A 128 -18.45 -13.43 -0.71
N ARG A 129 -17.94 -14.39 -1.51
CA ARG A 129 -18.74 -15.33 -2.33
C ARG A 129 -19.82 -14.65 -3.20
N ASN A 130 -19.51 -13.46 -3.71
CA ASN A 130 -20.41 -12.65 -4.54
C ASN A 130 -19.73 -12.29 -5.87
N ALA A 131 -20.49 -12.36 -6.97
CA ALA A 131 -20.01 -12.07 -8.32
C ALA A 131 -19.40 -10.66 -8.46
N HIS A 132 -19.93 -9.66 -7.76
CA HIS A 132 -19.38 -8.30 -7.78
C HIS A 132 -17.91 -8.27 -7.37
N TRP A 133 -17.56 -8.90 -6.24
CA TRP A 133 -16.18 -8.93 -5.76
C TRP A 133 -15.24 -9.78 -6.61
N MET A 134 -15.78 -10.79 -7.31
CA MET A 134 -14.99 -11.55 -8.27
C MET A 134 -14.63 -10.72 -9.51
N LEU A 135 -15.53 -9.84 -9.96
CA LEU A 135 -15.25 -8.88 -11.04
C LEU A 135 -14.22 -7.84 -10.60
N GLU A 136 -14.34 -7.29 -9.38
CA GLU A 136 -13.33 -6.38 -8.83
C GLU A 136 -11.95 -7.03 -8.76
N LEU A 137 -11.89 -8.31 -8.33
CA LEU A 137 -10.64 -9.06 -8.32
C LEU A 137 -10.07 -9.27 -9.73
N GLU A 138 -10.90 -9.54 -10.72
CA GLU A 138 -10.48 -9.67 -12.12
C GLU A 138 -9.88 -8.35 -12.64
N HIS A 139 -10.53 -7.22 -12.39
CA HIS A 139 -10.01 -5.90 -12.75
C HIS A 139 -8.64 -5.62 -12.12
N VAL A 140 -8.50 -5.84 -10.81
CA VAL A 140 -7.22 -5.60 -10.10
C VAL A 140 -6.13 -6.56 -10.58
N SER A 141 -6.46 -7.84 -10.83
CA SER A 141 -5.49 -8.83 -11.35
C SER A 141 -5.02 -8.46 -12.76
N HIS A 142 -5.92 -7.96 -13.61
CA HIS A 142 -5.57 -7.50 -14.94
C HIS A 142 -4.66 -6.28 -14.88
N ALA A 143 -5.00 -5.28 -14.05
CA ALA A 143 -4.16 -4.12 -13.83
C ALA A 143 -2.78 -4.52 -13.30
N HIS A 144 -2.71 -5.47 -12.36
CA HIS A 144 -1.45 -5.99 -11.85
C HIS A 144 -0.55 -6.53 -12.97
N ALA A 145 -1.08 -7.38 -13.84
CA ALA A 145 -0.33 -7.92 -14.98
C ALA A 145 0.17 -6.82 -15.93
N GLN A 146 -0.63 -5.77 -16.16
CA GLN A 146 -0.22 -4.63 -16.97
C GLN A 146 0.92 -3.85 -16.32
N PHE A 147 0.86 -3.57 -15.01
CA PHE A 147 1.95 -2.91 -14.30
C PHE A 147 3.23 -3.74 -14.33
N SER A 148 3.16 -5.06 -14.10
CA SER A 148 4.33 -5.94 -14.21
C SER A 148 4.99 -5.85 -15.58
N ALA A 149 4.19 -5.81 -16.67
CA ALA A 149 4.72 -5.65 -18.03
C ALA A 149 5.41 -4.29 -18.22
N LEU A 150 4.85 -3.21 -17.67
CA LEU A 150 5.46 -1.86 -17.71
C LEU A 150 6.79 -1.81 -16.96
N HIS A 151 6.89 -2.46 -15.79
CA HIS A 151 8.14 -2.53 -15.03
C HIS A 151 9.25 -3.22 -15.83
N HIS A 152 8.95 -4.37 -16.44
CA HIS A 152 9.93 -5.09 -17.26
C HIS A 152 10.37 -4.28 -18.49
N TYR A 153 9.44 -3.56 -19.13
CA TYR A 153 9.79 -2.69 -20.24
C TYR A 153 10.69 -1.53 -19.80
N SER A 154 10.38 -0.89 -18.66
CA SER A 154 11.18 0.20 -18.11
C SER A 154 12.60 -0.26 -17.78
N GLU A 155 12.76 -1.43 -17.17
CA GLU A 155 14.07 -2.01 -16.84
C GLU A 155 14.88 -2.29 -18.10
N ALA A 156 14.27 -2.93 -19.11
CA ALA A 156 14.93 -3.23 -20.37
C ALA A 156 15.36 -1.95 -21.12
N ALA A 157 14.50 -0.92 -21.14
CA ALA A 157 14.81 0.37 -21.75
C ALA A 157 15.95 1.10 -21.03
N GLN A 158 16.03 0.99 -19.70
CA GLN A 158 17.11 1.58 -18.90
C GLN A 158 18.45 0.90 -19.15
N VAL A 159 18.48 -0.44 -19.24
CA VAL A 159 19.69 -1.20 -19.60
C VAL A 159 20.19 -0.84 -21.01
N ALA A 160 19.28 -0.73 -21.98
CA ALA A 160 19.63 -0.36 -23.35
C ALA A 160 20.23 1.07 -23.46
N ARG A 161 19.84 1.99 -22.57
CA ARG A 161 20.41 3.35 -22.51
C ARG A 161 21.80 3.41 -21.86
N VAL A 162 22.14 2.47 -20.98
CA VAL A 162 23.46 2.41 -20.32
C VAL A 162 24.53 1.77 -21.22
N LEU A 163 24.10 0.97 -22.20
CA LEU A 163 24.99 0.26 -23.15
C LEU A 163 25.31 1.05 -24.43
N ASN A 164 24.67 2.20 -24.66
CA ASN A 164 24.93 3.11 -25.78
C ASN A 164 25.60 4.40 -25.29
#